data_AF-A0A9X9X1C2-F1
#
_entry.id   AF-A0A9X9X1C2-F1
#
_cell.length_a   1.000
_cell.length_b   1.000
_cell.length_c   1.000
_cell.angle_alpha   90.00
_cell.angle_beta   90.00
_cell.angle_gamma   90.00
#
_symmetry.space_group_name_H-M   'P 1'
#
loop_
_entity.id
_entity.type
_entity.pdbx_description
1 polymer ?
#
loop_
_entity_poly.entity_id
_entity_poly.type
_entity_poly.pdbx_seq_one_letter_code
_entity_poly.pdbx_strand_id
1 'polypeptide(L)'
;MPDRLAEDLRKVRGGRSRKATLRVVASCAVLGFSSLTMGCAQSAEGGPQPVASATVDRPVGEPQVGTASYYARHFTGRRMASGGRFDPHSDTIAHRTLPFGTVVRVTNLNNGLSTTGTVQDRGPWTRGRIVDLSPRIARNLNMIQSGLAQVEVVPVERVEVAEAAD
;
A
#
# COMPACT_ATOMS: atom_id res chain seq x y z
N MET A 1 8.06 42.77 -35.68
CA MET A 1 7.01 42.21 -36.58
C MET A 1 6.34 41.03 -35.89
N PRO A 2 5.25 41.20 -35.12
CA PRO A 2 4.45 40.06 -34.68
C PRO A 2 3.13 40.06 -35.46
N ASP A 3 3.01 39.16 -36.43
CA ASP A 3 1.77 39.01 -37.20
C ASP A 3 1.45 37.52 -37.36
N ARG A 4 0.22 37.18 -36.95
CA ARG A 4 -0.57 36.00 -37.32
C ARG A 4 -0.21 34.66 -36.66
N LEU A 5 -0.97 34.33 -35.62
CA LEU A 5 -1.89 33.17 -35.59
C LEU A 5 -2.53 33.07 -34.19
N ALA A 6 -3.28 34.11 -33.83
CA ALA A 6 -4.16 34.16 -32.68
C ALA A 6 -5.59 34.36 -33.18
N GLU A 7 -6.14 33.35 -33.86
CA GLU A 7 -7.56 33.25 -34.15
C GLU A 7 -7.95 31.77 -34.21
N ASP A 8 -8.37 31.19 -33.08
CA ASP A 8 -9.47 30.23 -33.12
C ASP A 8 -10.19 30.19 -31.77
N LEU A 9 -11.07 31.17 -31.58
CA LEU A 9 -11.99 31.24 -30.46
C LEU A 9 -13.29 30.52 -30.79
N ARG A 10 -13.70 29.64 -29.88
CA ARG A 10 -15.08 29.46 -29.39
C ARG A 10 -16.19 29.13 -30.41
N LYS A 11 -16.58 27.86 -30.46
CA LYS A 11 -17.98 27.41 -30.61
C LYS A 11 -18.05 25.90 -30.38
N VAL A 12 -18.98 25.25 -29.70
CA VAL A 12 -20.19 25.62 -28.97
C VAL A 12 -20.81 24.30 -28.46
N ARG A 13 -21.46 24.33 -27.28
CA ARG A 13 -22.62 23.53 -26.79
C ARG A 13 -22.65 22.03 -27.17
N GLY A 14 -22.63 21.11 -26.21
CA GLY A 14 -23.78 20.79 -25.36
C GLY A 14 -24.65 19.69 -25.99
N GLY A 15 -24.85 18.55 -25.30
CA GLY A 15 -25.67 17.48 -25.89
C GLY A 15 -25.83 16.18 -25.09
N ARG A 16 -26.54 16.26 -23.96
CA ARG A 16 -27.59 15.33 -23.49
C ARG A 16 -27.54 13.84 -23.91
N SER A 17 -27.32 13.00 -22.90
CA SER A 17 -28.02 11.75 -22.55
C SER A 17 -28.93 11.11 -23.62
N ARG A 18 -28.67 9.85 -23.97
CA ARG A 18 -29.67 8.92 -24.52
C ARG A 18 -29.63 7.60 -23.77
N LYS A 19 -30.56 7.46 -22.83
CA LYS A 19 -31.02 6.18 -22.31
C LYS A 19 -31.65 5.41 -23.47
N ALA A 20 -31.08 4.27 -23.86
CA ALA A 20 -31.73 3.35 -24.78
C ALA A 20 -32.61 2.40 -23.97
N THR A 21 -33.88 2.78 -23.85
CA THR A 21 -34.97 1.87 -23.50
C THR A 21 -35.31 1.08 -24.76
N LEU A 22 -35.14 -0.25 -24.75
CA LEU A 22 -35.83 -1.11 -25.71
C LEU A 22 -36.60 -2.18 -24.92
N ARG A 23 -37.91 -2.15 -25.11
CA ARG A 23 -38.91 -3.01 -24.49
C ARG A 23 -39.33 -4.10 -25.50
N VAL A 24 -39.50 -5.31 -24.97
CA VAL A 24 -40.50 -6.34 -25.35
C VAL A 24 -40.24 -7.17 -26.61
N VAL A 25 -40.04 -8.49 -26.43
CA VAL A 25 -40.76 -9.61 -27.08
C VAL A 25 -40.71 -10.78 -26.07
N ALA A 26 -41.78 -11.03 -25.32
CA ALA A 26 -42.87 -11.98 -25.60
C ALA A 26 -42.47 -13.47 -25.46
N SER A 27 -43.20 -14.10 -24.54
CA SER A 27 -43.21 -15.48 -24.07
C SER A 27 -43.25 -16.57 -25.16
N CYS A 28 -42.55 -17.68 -24.91
CA CYS A 28 -42.94 -19.02 -25.37
C CYS A 28 -42.43 -20.05 -24.36
N ALA A 29 -43.36 -20.69 -23.65
CA ALA A 29 -43.17 -22.01 -23.03
C ALA A 29 -42.92 -23.05 -24.17
N VAL A 30 -42.39 -24.26 -23.99
CA VAL A 30 -42.59 -25.27 -22.96
C VAL A 30 -41.50 -26.38 -23.15
N LEU A 31 -41.28 -27.19 -22.10
CA LEU A 31 -40.80 -28.59 -22.07
C LEU A 31 -39.29 -28.91 -22.20
N GLY A 32 -38.72 -29.27 -21.05
CA GLY A 32 -38.04 -30.56 -20.87
C GLY A 32 -36.52 -30.61 -21.11
N PHE A 33 -35.74 -30.61 -20.02
CA PHE A 33 -34.44 -31.31 -19.89
C PHE A 33 -34.10 -31.33 -18.39
N SER A 34 -34.43 -32.41 -17.68
CA SER A 34 -33.50 -33.45 -17.24
C SER A 34 -32.35 -32.96 -16.34
N SER A 35 -32.36 -33.51 -15.13
CA SER A 35 -31.23 -33.96 -14.30
C SER A 35 -30.27 -32.94 -13.65
N LEU A 36 -30.24 -33.07 -12.31
CA LEU A 36 -29.07 -33.01 -11.42
C LEU A 36 -28.21 -31.74 -11.48
N THR A 37 -28.32 -30.91 -10.44
CA THR A 37 -27.14 -30.70 -9.58
C THR A 37 -27.58 -30.69 -8.12
N MET A 38 -26.96 -31.60 -7.40
CA MET A 38 -27.03 -31.85 -5.97
C MET A 38 -26.56 -30.60 -5.23
N GLY A 39 -27.49 -29.93 -4.54
CA GLY A 39 -27.15 -28.86 -3.61
C GLY A 39 -26.42 -29.44 -2.41
N CYS A 40 -25.09 -29.40 -2.41
CA CYS A 40 -24.33 -29.50 -1.18
C CYS A 40 -24.50 -28.17 -0.43
N ALA A 41 -25.43 -28.14 0.51
CA ALA A 41 -25.48 -27.13 1.55
C ALA A 41 -24.14 -27.19 2.31
N GLN A 42 -23.34 -26.13 2.19
CA GLN A 42 -22.07 -26.04 2.88
C GLN A 42 -22.35 -25.58 4.31
N SER A 43 -22.40 -26.53 5.24
CA SER A 43 -22.26 -26.25 6.66
C SER A 43 -20.90 -25.59 6.86
N ALA A 44 -20.91 -24.28 7.06
CA ALA A 44 -19.77 -23.56 7.59
C ALA A 44 -19.67 -23.94 9.07
N GLU A 45 -18.92 -25.00 9.37
CA GLU A 45 -18.50 -25.28 10.73
C GLU A 45 -17.60 -24.14 11.19
N GLY A 46 -18.09 -23.37 12.17
CA GLY A 46 -17.34 -22.35 12.86
C GLY A 46 -16.23 -23.00 13.67
N GLY A 47 -15.04 -23.10 13.08
CA GLY A 47 -13.82 -23.44 13.80
C GLY A 47 -13.51 -22.38 14.88
N PRO A 48 -12.67 -22.72 15.88
CA PRO A 48 -12.26 -21.79 16.93
C PRO A 48 -11.66 -20.54 16.27
N GLN A 49 -12.27 -19.38 16.48
CA GLN A 49 -11.64 -18.13 16.07
C GLN A 49 -10.33 -17.99 16.84
N PRO A 50 -9.19 -17.71 16.18
CA PRO A 50 -7.95 -17.49 16.89
C PRO A 50 -8.14 -16.27 17.78
N VAL A 51 -8.01 -16.45 19.10
CA VAL A 51 -7.94 -15.34 20.05
C VAL A 51 -6.79 -14.44 19.59
N ALA A 52 -7.12 -13.20 19.25
CA ALA A 52 -6.18 -12.26 18.66
C ALA A 52 -5.13 -11.88 19.72
N SER A 53 -3.98 -12.56 19.74
CA SER A 53 -2.83 -12.10 20.51
C SER A 53 -2.43 -10.72 19.99
N ALA A 54 -2.52 -9.70 20.85
CA ALA A 54 -2.14 -8.34 20.48
C ALA A 54 -0.61 -8.27 20.37
N THR A 55 -0.11 -7.93 19.18
CA THR A 55 1.32 -7.66 18.99
C THR A 55 1.63 -6.21 19.37
N VAL A 56 2.61 -5.99 20.23
CA VAL A 56 3.08 -4.66 20.67
C VAL A 56 4.49 -4.40 20.15
N ASP A 57 4.72 -3.20 19.60
CA ASP A 57 6.04 -2.75 19.13
C ASP A 57 6.85 -2.09 20.26
N ARG A 58 7.82 -2.84 20.81
CA ARG A 58 8.71 -2.35 21.87
C ARG A 58 9.97 -1.72 21.27
N PRO A 59 10.33 -0.45 21.59
CA PRO A 59 11.59 0.14 21.16
C PRO A 59 12.80 -0.63 21.70
N VAL A 60 13.76 -0.92 20.83
CA VAL A 60 15.00 -1.67 21.17
C VAL A 60 16.27 -0.96 20.71
N GLY A 61 16.18 0.26 20.22
CA GLY A 61 17.33 1.05 19.78
C GLY A 61 17.05 2.54 19.76
N GLU A 62 18.10 3.31 19.51
CA GLU A 62 18.04 4.77 19.51
C GLU A 62 17.20 5.31 18.34
N PRO A 63 16.34 6.31 18.59
CA PRO A 63 15.59 6.98 17.55
C PRO A 63 16.52 7.79 16.64
N GLN A 64 16.28 7.74 15.34
CA GLN A 64 16.99 8.53 14.35
C GLN A 64 16.01 9.44 13.61
N VAL A 65 16.31 10.73 13.56
CA VAL A 65 15.48 11.73 12.89
C VAL A 65 16.16 12.20 11.61
N GLY A 66 15.40 12.29 10.52
CA GLY A 66 15.94 12.72 9.24
C GLY A 66 14.92 12.70 8.12
N THR A 67 15.37 12.98 6.89
CA THR A 67 14.48 12.97 5.73
C THR A 67 14.29 11.55 5.22
N ALA A 68 13.04 11.16 4.96
CA ALA A 68 12.69 9.97 4.21
C ALA A 68 12.41 10.32 2.74
N SER A 69 12.70 9.36 1.86
CA SER A 69 12.13 9.32 0.51
C SER A 69 11.54 7.93 0.25
N TYR A 70 11.06 7.65 -0.97
CA TYR A 70 10.60 6.32 -1.34
C TYR A 70 11.07 5.91 -2.73
N TYR A 71 11.15 4.60 -2.97
CA TYR A 71 11.62 4.05 -4.24
C TYR A 71 10.71 4.43 -5.41
N ALA A 72 11.32 4.83 -6.52
CA ALA A 72 10.62 5.00 -7.79
C ALA A 72 10.18 3.65 -8.40
N ARG A 73 9.15 3.68 -9.25
CA ARG A 73 8.58 2.46 -9.87
C ARG A 73 9.58 1.59 -10.62
N HIS A 74 10.60 2.18 -11.25
CA HIS A 74 11.60 1.44 -12.01
C HIS A 74 12.53 0.56 -11.15
N PHE A 75 12.47 0.68 -9.81
CA PHE A 75 13.20 -0.23 -8.93
C PHE A 75 12.53 -1.60 -8.77
N THR A 76 11.26 -1.74 -9.19
CA THR A 76 10.49 -2.99 -9.08
C THR A 76 11.27 -4.18 -9.65
N GLY A 77 11.39 -5.23 -8.85
CA GLY A 77 12.07 -6.48 -9.23
C GLY A 77 13.60 -6.43 -9.21
N ARG A 78 14.23 -5.28 -8.94
CA ARG A 78 15.70 -5.19 -8.81
C ARG A 78 16.18 -5.96 -7.58
N ARG A 79 17.40 -6.50 -7.66
CA ARG A 79 18.05 -7.12 -6.49
C ARG A 79 18.41 -6.05 -5.45
N MET A 80 18.03 -6.31 -4.20
CA MET A 80 18.38 -5.52 -3.03
C MET A 80 19.67 -6.05 -2.39
N ALA A 81 20.28 -5.27 -1.50
CA ALA A 81 21.50 -5.66 -0.80
C ALA A 81 21.33 -6.88 0.14
N SER A 82 20.10 -7.16 0.60
CA SER A 82 19.77 -8.42 1.30
C SER A 82 19.76 -9.66 0.40
N GLY A 83 19.83 -9.49 -0.92
CA GLY A 83 19.77 -10.56 -1.93
C GLY A 83 18.38 -10.82 -2.51
N GLY A 84 17.31 -10.37 -1.85
CA GLY A 84 15.94 -10.46 -2.36
C GLY A 84 15.66 -9.52 -3.54
N ARG A 85 14.48 -9.66 -4.16
CA ARG A 85 13.99 -8.70 -5.17
C ARG A 85 13.06 -7.67 -4.54
N PHE A 86 13.20 -6.41 -4.93
CA PHE A 86 12.35 -5.33 -4.43
C PHE A 86 10.91 -5.47 -4.94
N ASP A 87 9.96 -5.49 -4.00
CA ASP A 87 8.52 -5.41 -4.27
C ASP A 87 7.98 -4.06 -3.74
N PRO A 88 7.41 -3.19 -4.59
CA PRO A 88 6.83 -1.92 -4.16
C PRO A 88 5.60 -2.05 -3.24
N HIS A 89 5.04 -3.25 -3.12
CA HIS A 89 3.93 -3.59 -2.23
C HIS A 89 4.37 -4.22 -0.91
N SER A 90 5.67 -4.38 -0.67
CA SER A 90 6.20 -4.93 0.58
C SER A 90 6.48 -3.83 1.63
N ASP A 91 6.66 -4.24 2.89
CA ASP A 91 7.12 -3.36 3.98
C ASP A 91 8.64 -3.30 4.06
N THR A 92 9.26 -3.04 2.90
CA THR A 92 10.70 -2.94 2.75
C THR A 92 11.17 -1.51 2.93
N ILE A 93 12.28 -1.33 3.66
CA ILE A 93 13.03 -0.07 3.72
C ILE A 93 14.52 -0.28 3.41
N ALA A 94 15.18 0.81 3.03
CA ALA A 94 16.63 0.89 2.93
C ALA A 94 17.20 1.75 4.06
N HIS A 95 18.24 1.24 4.72
CA HIS A 95 18.96 1.98 5.75
C HIS A 95 20.47 1.75 5.64
N ARG A 96 21.27 2.76 6.03
CA ARG A 96 22.74 2.75 5.84
C ARG A 96 23.42 1.67 6.67
N THR A 97 23.09 1.64 7.97
CA THR A 97 23.87 0.93 8.99
C THR A 97 23.07 -0.09 9.79
N LEU A 98 21.73 -0.06 9.72
CA LEU A 98 20.93 -1.01 10.49
C LEU A 98 21.11 -2.41 9.90
N PRO A 99 21.18 -3.46 10.75
CA PRO A 99 21.23 -4.83 10.27
C PRO A 99 20.06 -5.16 9.35
N PHE A 100 20.27 -6.08 8.40
CA PHE A 100 19.15 -6.58 7.61
C PHE A 100 18.20 -7.38 8.50
N GLY A 101 16.91 -7.32 8.21
CA GLY A 101 15.87 -7.94 9.03
C GLY A 101 15.46 -7.14 10.26
N THR A 102 16.16 -6.05 10.60
CA THR A 102 15.70 -5.14 11.66
C THR A 102 14.34 -4.56 11.29
N VAL A 103 13.36 -4.74 12.17
CA VAL A 103 12.06 -4.06 12.08
C VAL A 103 12.21 -2.69 12.71
N VAL A 104 11.69 -1.68 12.04
CA VAL A 104 11.66 -0.31 12.54
C VAL A 104 10.24 0.21 12.50
N ARG A 105 9.89 1.05 13.46
CA ARG A 105 8.74 1.95 13.37
C ARG A 105 9.21 3.25 12.74
N VAL A 106 8.52 3.67 11.69
CA VAL A 106 8.75 4.95 11.01
C VAL A 106 7.56 5.84 11.30
N THR A 107 7.82 7.03 11.83
CA THR A 107 6.81 8.04 12.13
C THR A 107 7.04 9.26 11.26
N ASN A 108 6.03 9.67 10.50
CA ASN A 108 6.07 10.92 9.76
C ASN A 108 5.77 12.08 10.71
N LEU A 109 6.78 12.93 10.95
CA LEU A 109 6.69 14.00 11.94
C LEU A 109 5.75 15.14 11.53
N ASN A 110 5.37 15.21 10.26
CA ASN A 110 4.45 16.25 9.77
C ASN A 110 2.98 15.94 10.09
N ASN A 111 2.62 14.66 10.25
CA ASN A 111 1.22 14.25 10.43
C ASN A 111 1.00 13.24 11.57
N GLY A 112 2.07 12.76 12.22
CA GLY A 112 2.01 11.81 13.32
C GLY A 112 1.67 10.38 12.91
N LEU A 113 1.49 10.10 11.62
CA LEU A 113 1.22 8.74 11.14
C LEU A 113 2.48 7.89 11.29
N SER A 114 2.30 6.63 11.70
CA SER A 114 3.40 5.68 11.83
C SER A 114 3.05 4.34 11.20
N THR A 115 4.09 3.62 10.79
CA THR A 115 3.98 2.27 10.26
C THR A 115 5.30 1.54 10.45
N THR A 116 5.29 0.22 10.41
CA THR A 116 6.50 -0.58 10.53
C THR A 116 7.07 -0.97 9.18
N GLY A 117 8.38 -1.20 9.14
CA GLY A 117 9.08 -1.67 7.95
C GLY A 117 10.33 -2.46 8.32
N THR A 118 10.79 -3.31 7.41
CA THR A 118 11.95 -4.17 7.59
C THR A 118 13.11 -3.70 6.73
N VAL A 119 14.30 -3.61 7.31
CA VAL A 119 15.53 -3.23 6.60
C VAL A 119 15.95 -4.37 5.68
N GLN A 120 15.81 -4.18 4.36
CA GLN A 120 16.19 -5.19 3.35
C GLN A 120 17.19 -4.64 2.32
N ASP A 121 17.47 -3.34 2.33
CA ASP A 121 18.41 -2.74 1.39
C ASP A 121 19.32 -1.71 2.07
N ARG A 122 20.34 -1.27 1.34
CA ARG A 122 21.30 -0.25 1.77
C ARG A 122 21.00 1.10 1.15
N GLY A 123 21.54 2.15 1.77
CA GLY A 123 21.27 3.55 1.41
C GLY A 123 20.32 4.20 2.41
N PRO A 124 19.80 5.40 2.11
CA PRO A 124 20.16 6.29 1.00
C PRO A 124 21.57 6.88 1.16
N TRP A 125 22.25 7.22 0.07
CA TRP A 125 23.59 7.86 0.11
C TRP A 125 23.54 9.37 -0.07
N THR A 126 22.35 9.91 -0.37
CA THR A 126 22.14 11.35 -0.44
C THR A 126 22.16 11.96 0.95
N ARG A 127 22.92 13.04 1.09
CA ARG A 127 23.07 13.78 2.34
C ARG A 127 21.70 14.24 2.86
N GLY A 128 21.48 14.12 4.17
CA GLY A 128 20.22 14.50 4.83
C GLY A 128 19.11 13.45 4.79
N ARG A 129 19.13 12.49 3.84
CA ARG A 129 18.21 11.35 3.87
C ARG A 129 18.71 10.27 4.80
N ILE A 130 17.82 9.65 5.58
CA ILE A 130 18.18 8.55 6.50
C ILE A 130 17.54 7.22 6.10
N VAL A 131 16.44 7.26 5.36
CA VAL A 131 15.69 6.06 4.96
C VAL A 131 15.05 6.24 3.58
N ASP A 132 15.07 5.18 2.77
CA ASP A 132 14.21 5.07 1.59
C ASP A 132 13.15 4.00 1.83
N LEU A 133 11.88 4.36 1.64
CA LEU A 133 10.72 3.54 1.95
C LEU A 133 10.17 2.86 0.69
N SER A 134 9.42 1.77 0.87
CA SER A 134 8.58 1.26 -0.22
C SER A 134 7.42 2.21 -0.52
N PRO A 135 6.87 2.20 -1.74
CA PRO A 135 5.64 2.92 -2.07
C PRO A 135 4.45 2.55 -1.17
N ARG A 136 4.39 1.32 -0.62
CA ARG A 136 3.36 0.93 0.36
C ARG A 136 3.50 1.71 1.66
N ILE A 137 4.69 1.71 2.25
CA ILE A 137 4.96 2.45 3.48
C ILE A 137 4.72 3.95 3.27
N ALA A 138 5.18 4.52 2.15
CA ALA A 138 4.97 5.92 1.85
C ALA A 138 3.49 6.32 1.68
N ARG A 139 2.64 5.40 1.22
CA ARG A 139 1.16 5.58 1.23
C ARG A 139 0.62 5.60 2.66
N ASN A 140 1.03 4.64 3.49
CA ASN A 140 0.58 4.54 4.88
C ASN A 140 0.97 5.79 5.69
N LEU A 141 2.14 6.37 5.42
CA LEU A 141 2.61 7.61 6.04
C LEU A 141 2.08 8.89 5.39
N ASN A 142 1.21 8.77 4.37
CA ASN A 142 0.65 9.88 3.60
C ASN A 142 1.72 10.86 3.07
N MET A 143 2.79 10.33 2.45
CA MET A 143 3.90 11.14 1.90
C MET A 143 4.12 10.97 0.40
N ILE A 144 3.21 10.27 -0.31
CA ILE A 144 3.33 10.05 -1.76
C ILE A 144 3.35 11.37 -2.52
N GLN A 145 2.46 12.31 -2.18
CA GLN A 145 2.35 13.57 -2.90
C GLN A 145 3.55 14.50 -2.66
N SER A 146 4.12 14.49 -1.45
CA SER A 146 5.27 15.32 -1.11
C SER A 146 6.59 14.76 -1.64
N GLY A 147 6.68 13.45 -1.89
CA GLY A 147 7.92 12.79 -2.31
C GLY A 147 8.90 12.55 -1.16
N LEU A 148 9.02 13.54 -0.27
CA LEU A 148 9.88 13.57 0.90
C LEU A 148 9.07 13.86 2.16
N ALA A 149 9.55 13.41 3.30
CA ALA A 149 8.97 13.72 4.61
C ALA A 149 10.06 13.73 5.69
N GLN A 150 9.88 14.54 6.72
CA GLN A 150 10.69 14.41 7.93
C GLN A 150 10.14 13.26 8.76
N VAL A 151 11.00 12.31 9.13
CA VAL A 151 10.59 11.12 9.87
C VAL A 151 11.48 10.88 11.09
N GLU A 152 10.91 10.17 12.06
CA GLU A 152 11.65 9.46 13.09
C GLU A 152 11.63 7.95 12.77
N VAL A 153 12.78 7.30 12.89
CA VAL A 153 12.96 5.86 12.68
C VAL A 153 13.47 5.24 13.97
N VAL A 154 12.73 4.27 14.52
CA VAL A 154 13.05 3.61 15.78
C VAL A 154 13.10 2.09 15.56
N PRO A 155 14.21 1.40 15.85
CA PRO A 155 14.24 -0.06 15.87
C PRO A 155 13.27 -0.61 16.91
N VAL A 156 12.44 -1.58 16.52
CA VAL A 156 11.42 -2.18 17.38
C VAL A 156 11.49 -3.70 17.35
N GLU A 157 11.12 -4.31 18.47
CA GLU A 157 10.83 -5.73 18.59
C GLU A 157 9.31 -5.92 18.69
N ARG A 158 8.78 -6.88 17.93
CA ARG A 158 7.37 -7.25 17.97
C ARG A 158 7.16 -8.30 19.04
N VAL A 159 6.50 -7.92 20.13
CA VAL A 159 6.17 -8.79 21.26
C VAL A 159 4.72 -9.21 21.15
N GLU A 160 4.46 -10.51 21.10
CA GLU A 160 3.10 -11.05 21.23
C GLU A 160 2.71 -11.05 22.71
N VAL A 161 1.70 -10.25 23.06
CA VAL A 161 1.15 -10.25 24.41
C VAL A 161 -0.01 -11.24 24.41
N ALA A 162 0.18 -12.38 25.06
CA ALA A 162 -0.91 -13.27 25.39
C ALA A 162 -1.81 -12.54 26.40
N GLU A 163 -3.03 -12.22 25.99
CA GLU A 163 -4.02 -11.65 26.89
C GLU A 163 -4.33 -12.70 27.96
N ALA A 164 -3.94 -12.44 29.21
CA ALA A 164 -4.33 -13.30 30.32
C ALA A 164 -5.84 -13.18 30.49
N ALA A 165 -6.57 -14.27 30.26
CA ALA A 165 -7.98 -14.35 30.58
C ALA A 165 -8.15 -14.18 32.10
N ASP A 166 -8.75 -13.06 32.51
CA ASP A 166 -9.24 -12.81 33.87
C ASP A 166 -10.69 -13.31 33.99
#